data_AF-A0A952N3L9-F1
#
_entry.id   AF-A0A952N3L9-F1
#
_cell.length_a   1.000
_cell.length_b   1.000
_cell.length_c   1.000
_cell.angle_alpha   90.00
_cell.angle_beta   90.00
_cell.angle_gamma   90.00
#
_symmetry.space_group_name_H-M   'P 1'
#
loop_
_entity.id
_entity.type
_entity.pdbx_description
1 polymer ?
#
loop_
_entity_poly.entity_id
_entity_poly.type
_entity_poly.pdbx_seq_one_letter_code
_entity_poly.pdbx_strand_id
1 'polypeptide(L)'
;MTLEEIIQNLKDTQNKSDAPTEYEIVLTDAFRFLGFQAKTIGGKGDTDVLLTANIGKESYKVDVDGKTSKNEKISDAQINWLSLKDHKEKNNSNFVVVAGPGFAGGNLEKRAKEYNVSLLTTDELIKILEAHSKYPFTLLELKDLFAEAGYLTEQVDDLLSQNLVRRSFLEKFKTIIEEIEKLQNTRLGYFTFESLAGREKIQELEIELEDIENIIQLLRIPFINAISEIDKNKFVFTLEKRDLSNTFFQISQLISSRPLVTTTKIISEEPADTKKDVEQIDENEERTVGTKYYKWTIRGTSLFATAREENPYEHSCPVDHFKTIMSKIIEAFENQNVINNDIIYQALVDQELSPNRVFKGKAEEYKIRMILGVLELEGLTKWTGSLRPIEYTLDKPLTDLIKWSNETSDKK
;
A
#
# COMPACT_ATOMS: atom_id res chain seq x y z
N MET A 1 -4.00 -0.67 -9.89
CA MET A 1 -2.99 -1.64 -10.34
C MET A 1 -1.99 -1.80 -9.20
N THR A 2 -1.69 -3.02 -8.77
CA THR A 2 -0.67 -3.26 -7.75
C THR A 2 0.73 -3.04 -8.33
N LEU A 3 1.76 -2.95 -7.48
CA LEU A 3 3.14 -2.84 -7.93
C LEU A 3 3.53 -4.04 -8.81
N GLU A 4 3.15 -5.25 -8.40
CA GLU A 4 3.46 -6.50 -9.10
C GLU A 4 2.84 -6.51 -10.49
N GLU A 5 1.59 -6.06 -10.62
CA GLU A 5 0.90 -5.92 -11.90
C GLU A 5 1.61 -4.90 -12.81
N ILE A 6 2.03 -3.75 -12.27
CA ILE A 6 2.77 -2.73 -13.04
C ILE A 6 4.09 -3.32 -13.55
N ILE A 7 4.88 -3.95 -12.68
CA ILE A 7 6.18 -4.55 -13.04
C ILE A 7 6.01 -5.65 -14.09
N GLN A 8 5.03 -6.53 -13.91
CA GLN A 8 4.76 -7.61 -14.84
C GLN A 8 4.36 -7.05 -16.22
N ASN A 9 3.45 -6.08 -16.24
CA ASN A 9 3.03 -5.44 -17.48
C ASN A 9 4.17 -4.69 -18.18
N LEU A 10 5.07 -4.04 -17.44
CA LEU A 10 6.25 -3.37 -18.00
C LEU A 10 7.14 -4.40 -18.74
N LYS A 11 7.39 -5.54 -18.10
CA LYS A 11 8.19 -6.63 -18.68
C LYS A 11 7.52 -7.26 -19.89
N ASP A 12 6.21 -7.43 -19.86
CA ASP A 12 5.46 -8.09 -20.93
C ASP A 12 5.29 -7.20 -22.17
N THR A 13 5.24 -5.88 -21.99
CA THR A 13 4.92 -4.95 -23.09
C THR A 13 6.15 -4.32 -23.74
N GLN A 14 7.28 -4.19 -23.03
CA GLN A 14 8.50 -3.54 -23.56
C GLN A 14 9.08 -4.18 -24.84
N ASN A 15 8.78 -5.45 -25.12
CA ASN A 15 9.27 -6.16 -26.31
C ASN A 15 8.21 -6.30 -27.42
N LYS A 16 6.97 -5.80 -27.21
CA LYS A 16 5.86 -5.87 -28.18
C LYS A 16 5.90 -4.72 -29.18
N SER A 17 6.76 -4.81 -30.18
CA SER A 17 6.87 -3.78 -31.23
C SER A 17 5.63 -3.62 -32.13
N ASP A 18 4.69 -4.57 -32.09
CA ASP A 18 3.41 -4.53 -32.77
C ASP A 18 2.28 -3.89 -31.95
N ALA A 19 2.51 -3.65 -30.65
CA ALA A 19 1.55 -3.01 -29.74
C ALA A 19 2.23 -1.98 -28.81
N PRO A 20 2.91 -0.94 -29.35
CA PRO A 20 3.68 0.03 -28.55
C PRO A 20 2.81 0.79 -27.53
N THR A 21 1.55 1.07 -27.87
CA THR A 21 0.60 1.77 -26.99
C THR A 21 0.32 1.02 -25.68
N GLU A 22 0.45 -0.31 -25.65
CA GLU A 22 0.35 -1.06 -24.40
C GLU A 22 1.45 -0.63 -23.41
N TYR A 23 2.69 -0.47 -23.89
CA TYR A 23 3.81 -0.02 -23.05
C TYR A 23 3.63 1.43 -22.58
N GLU A 24 3.11 2.32 -23.42
CA GLU A 24 2.82 3.73 -23.07
C GLU A 24 1.80 3.83 -21.90
N ILE A 25 0.75 3.01 -21.93
CA ILE A 25 -0.25 2.94 -20.85
C ILE A 25 0.41 2.48 -19.54
N VAL A 26 1.25 1.45 -19.61
CA VAL A 26 1.90 0.90 -18.41
C VAL A 26 2.93 1.89 -17.85
N LEU A 27 3.69 2.60 -18.69
CA LEU A 27 4.56 3.71 -18.26
C LEU A 27 3.76 4.78 -17.52
N THR A 28 2.56 5.11 -18.00
CA THR A 28 1.67 6.07 -17.32
C THR A 28 1.31 5.60 -15.91
N ASP A 29 0.96 4.33 -15.75
CA ASP A 29 0.61 3.77 -14.45
C ASP A 29 1.84 3.66 -13.52
N ALA A 30 3.01 3.33 -14.05
CA ALA A 30 4.28 3.36 -13.31
C ALA A 30 4.61 4.75 -12.76
N PHE A 31 4.54 5.80 -13.58
CA PHE A 31 4.84 7.16 -13.08
C PHE A 31 3.75 7.71 -12.16
N ARG A 32 2.47 7.28 -12.29
CA ARG A 32 1.45 7.57 -11.27
C ARG A 32 1.77 6.93 -9.94
N PHE A 33 2.27 5.69 -9.95
CA PHE A 33 2.70 5.00 -8.73
C PHE A 33 3.82 5.76 -8.02
N LEU A 34 4.72 6.42 -8.76
CA LEU A 34 5.77 7.29 -8.22
C LEU A 34 5.27 8.66 -7.72
N GLY A 35 3.96 8.94 -7.80
CA GLY A 35 3.35 10.17 -7.31
C GLY A 35 3.19 11.30 -8.34
N PHE A 36 3.54 11.08 -9.60
CA PHE A 36 3.30 12.08 -10.66
C PHE A 36 1.82 12.13 -11.06
N GLN A 37 1.37 13.32 -11.48
CA GLN A 37 0.19 13.41 -12.34
C GLN A 37 0.61 13.02 -13.76
N ALA A 38 0.48 11.74 -14.11
CA ALA A 38 0.80 11.23 -15.45
C ALA A 38 -0.44 11.12 -16.35
N LYS A 39 -0.29 11.51 -17.61
CA LYS A 39 -1.31 11.41 -18.66
C LYS A 39 -0.72 10.81 -19.93
N THR A 40 -1.29 9.70 -20.40
CA THR A 40 -1.06 9.20 -21.76
C THR A 40 -1.63 10.18 -22.78
N ILE A 41 -0.82 10.62 -23.73
CA ILE A 41 -1.24 11.48 -24.84
C ILE A 41 -1.37 10.60 -26.10
N GLY A 42 -0.26 9.99 -26.52
CA GLY A 42 -0.19 9.03 -27.62
C GLY A 42 -0.56 9.60 -28.99
N GLY A 43 -0.22 8.85 -30.04
CA GLY A 43 -0.57 9.19 -31.43
C GLY A 43 0.48 10.05 -32.16
N LYS A 44 0.26 10.27 -33.46
CA LYS A 44 1.24 10.97 -34.31
C LYS A 44 1.33 12.45 -33.95
N GLY A 45 2.53 12.92 -33.60
CA GLY A 45 2.85 14.35 -33.43
C GLY A 45 2.82 14.88 -31.99
N ASP A 46 2.91 14.00 -31.00
CA ASP A 46 3.13 14.36 -29.60
C ASP A 46 3.91 13.27 -28.84
N THR A 47 4.27 13.54 -27.59
CA THR A 47 4.88 12.56 -26.67
C THR A 47 3.88 11.47 -26.29
N ASP A 48 4.39 10.32 -25.83
CA ASP A 48 3.53 9.21 -25.43
C ASP A 48 2.87 9.47 -24.07
N VAL A 49 3.66 9.95 -23.10
CA VAL A 49 3.20 10.25 -21.74
C VAL A 49 3.74 11.60 -21.27
N LEU A 50 2.86 12.44 -20.70
CA LEU A 50 3.23 13.69 -20.05
C LEU A 50 3.13 13.52 -18.53
N LEU A 51 4.23 13.77 -17.82
CA LEU A 51 4.30 13.80 -16.36
C LEU A 51 4.23 15.24 -15.86
N THR A 52 3.49 15.45 -14.77
CA THR A 52 3.48 16.73 -14.04
C THR A 52 3.69 16.47 -12.56
N ALA A 53 4.72 17.11 -11.99
CA ALA A 53 4.95 17.17 -10.55
C ALA A 53 4.41 18.50 -10.00
N ASN A 54 3.28 18.47 -9.29
CA ASN A 54 2.64 19.68 -8.74
C ASN A 54 3.12 19.95 -7.31
N ILE A 55 4.28 20.59 -7.18
CA ILE A 55 4.93 20.88 -5.88
C ILE A 55 5.19 22.38 -5.69
N GLY A 56 4.28 23.22 -6.18
CA GLY A 56 4.36 24.67 -6.07
C GLY A 56 5.42 25.26 -6.99
N LYS A 57 6.31 26.10 -6.47
CA LYS A 57 7.36 26.77 -7.28
C LYS A 57 8.36 25.81 -7.91
N GLU A 58 8.55 24.64 -7.31
CA GLU A 58 9.45 23.61 -7.81
C GLU A 58 8.81 22.69 -8.84
N SER A 59 7.55 22.95 -9.23
CA SER A 59 6.82 22.12 -10.18
C SER A 59 7.54 22.00 -11.51
N TYR A 60 7.48 20.81 -12.11
CA TYR A 60 8.12 20.53 -13.38
C TYR A 60 7.31 19.50 -14.17
N LYS A 61 7.63 19.43 -15.47
CA LYS A 61 7.03 18.51 -16.43
C LYS A 61 8.09 17.69 -17.13
N VAL A 62 7.74 16.45 -17.46
CA VAL A 62 8.59 15.51 -18.19
C VAL A 62 7.79 14.93 -19.34
N ASP A 63 8.34 15.02 -20.55
CA ASP A 63 7.84 14.27 -21.70
C ASP A 63 8.52 12.89 -21.69
N VAL A 64 7.71 11.82 -21.69
CA VAL A 64 8.19 10.45 -21.76
C VAL A 64 7.76 9.84 -23.08
N ASP A 65 8.75 9.30 -23.80
CA ASP A 65 8.61 8.59 -25.06
C ASP A 65 8.95 7.11 -24.83
N GLY A 66 7.95 6.24 -25.00
CA GLY A 66 8.07 4.81 -24.84
C GLY A 66 8.54 4.15 -26.14
N LYS A 67 9.54 3.29 -26.04
CA LYS A 67 10.05 2.53 -27.18
C LYS A 67 10.09 1.05 -26.84
N THR A 68 9.50 0.25 -27.73
CA THR A 68 9.49 -1.22 -27.64
C THR A 68 10.41 -1.86 -28.67
N SER A 69 11.01 -3.00 -28.34
CA SER A 69 11.91 -3.72 -29.26
C SER A 69 11.85 -5.23 -29.10
N LYS A 70 11.56 -5.94 -30.19
CA LYS A 70 11.69 -7.40 -30.25
C LYS A 70 13.11 -7.91 -29.98
N ASN A 71 14.12 -7.06 -30.18
CA ASN A 71 15.53 -7.38 -29.96
C ASN A 71 16.05 -6.86 -28.60
N GLU A 72 15.15 -6.45 -27.69
CA GLU A 72 15.45 -5.94 -26.33
C GLU A 72 16.32 -4.68 -26.26
N LYS A 73 16.80 -4.17 -27.39
CA LYS A 73 17.61 -2.96 -27.48
C LYS A 73 17.02 -1.98 -28.47
N ILE A 74 17.02 -0.72 -28.07
CA ILE A 74 16.70 0.44 -28.90
C ILE A 74 17.98 0.97 -29.51
N SER A 75 17.99 1.10 -30.83
CA SER A 75 19.05 1.74 -31.60
C SER A 75 18.75 3.22 -31.82
N ASP A 76 19.80 3.98 -32.14
CA ASP A 76 19.69 5.40 -32.48
C ASP A 76 18.71 5.70 -33.63
N ALA A 77 18.63 4.82 -34.62
CA ALA A 77 17.71 4.98 -35.75
C ALA A 77 16.22 4.85 -35.38
N GLN A 78 15.91 4.28 -34.20
CA GLN A 78 14.55 4.12 -33.72
C GLN A 78 14.05 5.35 -32.93
N ILE A 79 14.92 6.31 -32.65
CA ILE A 79 14.58 7.52 -31.89
C ILE A 79 14.55 8.71 -32.85
N ASN A 80 13.40 9.39 -32.90
CA ASN A 80 13.28 10.63 -33.65
C ASN A 80 13.59 11.84 -32.75
N TRP A 81 14.88 12.16 -32.64
CA TRP A 81 15.41 13.20 -31.76
C TRP A 81 14.81 14.60 -32.00
N LEU A 82 14.57 14.95 -33.26
CA LEU A 82 13.97 16.26 -33.61
C LEU A 82 12.54 16.36 -33.09
N SER A 83 11.74 15.30 -33.28
CA SER A 83 10.37 15.28 -32.76
C SER A 83 10.32 15.35 -31.24
N LEU A 84 11.25 14.71 -30.52
CA LEU A 84 11.33 14.83 -29.06
C LEU A 84 11.57 16.28 -28.60
N LYS A 85 12.40 17.03 -29.32
CA LYS A 85 12.61 18.45 -29.07
C LYS A 85 11.33 19.25 -29.33
N ASP A 86 10.66 19.00 -30.45
CA ASP A 86 9.41 19.70 -30.81
C ASP A 86 8.30 19.42 -29.77
N HIS A 87 8.19 18.18 -29.28
CA HIS A 87 7.22 17.80 -28.24
C HIS A 87 7.50 18.53 -26.92
N LYS A 88 8.77 18.60 -26.51
CA LYS A 88 9.19 19.33 -25.30
C LYS A 88 8.74 20.78 -25.34
N GLU A 89 8.97 21.46 -26.46
CA GLU A 89 8.57 22.86 -26.67
C GLU A 89 7.04 23.00 -26.66
N LYS A 90 6.33 22.11 -27.36
CA LYS A 90 4.86 22.08 -27.41
C LYS A 90 4.23 21.91 -26.02
N ASN A 91 4.78 21.03 -25.19
CA ASN A 91 4.26 20.70 -23.86
C ASN A 91 4.76 21.64 -22.75
N ASN A 92 5.73 22.51 -23.07
CA ASN A 92 6.49 23.31 -22.11
C ASN A 92 7.12 22.43 -21.01
N SER A 93 7.71 21.31 -21.44
CA SER A 93 8.30 20.33 -20.53
C SER A 93 9.74 20.70 -20.18
N ASN A 94 10.12 20.45 -18.93
CA ASN A 94 11.45 20.74 -18.42
C ASN A 94 12.46 19.69 -18.91
N PHE A 95 12.01 18.43 -18.96
CA PHE A 95 12.83 17.27 -19.26
C PHE A 95 12.17 16.37 -20.31
N VAL A 96 12.97 15.55 -20.97
CA VAL A 96 12.52 14.53 -21.93
C VAL A 96 13.23 13.24 -21.62
N VAL A 97 12.48 12.14 -21.58
CA VAL A 97 12.98 10.80 -21.27
C VAL A 97 12.52 9.85 -22.35
N VAL A 98 13.45 9.05 -22.87
CA VAL A 98 13.11 7.85 -23.66
C VAL A 98 13.19 6.65 -22.74
N ALA A 99 12.09 5.90 -22.64
CA ALA A 99 11.97 4.68 -21.85
C ALA A 99 11.90 3.45 -22.76
N GLY A 100 12.64 2.39 -22.46
CA GLY A 100 12.58 1.15 -23.25
C GLY A 100 13.34 -0.04 -22.64
N PRO A 101 13.34 -1.21 -23.28
CA PRO A 101 13.92 -2.44 -22.73
C PRO A 101 15.44 -2.38 -22.51
N GLY A 102 16.13 -1.53 -23.27
CA GLY A 102 17.57 -1.37 -23.23
C GLY A 102 18.04 -0.54 -24.41
N PHE A 103 19.32 -0.18 -24.42
CA PHE A 103 19.90 0.68 -25.46
C PHE A 103 21.11 0.02 -26.11
N ALA A 104 21.26 0.17 -27.42
CA ALA A 104 22.30 -0.48 -28.21
C ALA A 104 23.70 0.14 -28.08
N GLY A 105 23.84 1.24 -27.34
CA GLY A 105 25.09 2.01 -27.24
C GLY A 105 25.43 2.78 -28.52
N GLY A 106 26.73 2.90 -28.82
CA GLY A 106 27.22 3.63 -29.99
C GLY A 106 26.98 5.14 -29.87
N ASN A 107 26.38 5.76 -30.89
CA ASN A 107 26.13 7.20 -30.91
C ASN A 107 24.92 7.64 -30.07
N LEU A 108 24.17 6.70 -29.47
CA LEU A 108 22.95 6.98 -28.69
C LEU A 108 23.19 7.99 -27.58
N GLU A 109 24.19 7.74 -26.73
CA GLU A 109 24.46 8.61 -25.58
C GLU A 109 24.87 10.02 -26.02
N LYS A 110 25.73 10.11 -27.05
CA LYS A 110 26.15 11.39 -27.61
C LYS A 110 24.95 12.18 -28.13
N ARG A 111 24.03 11.55 -28.85
CA ARG A 111 22.82 12.20 -29.38
C ARG A 111 21.82 12.54 -28.28
N ALA A 112 21.64 11.66 -27.29
CA ALA A 112 20.83 11.95 -26.12
C ALA A 112 21.33 13.22 -25.41
N LYS A 113 22.63 13.36 -25.21
CA LYS A 113 23.27 14.58 -24.67
C LYS A 113 23.08 15.79 -25.58
N GLU A 114 23.28 15.64 -26.90
CA GLU A 114 23.09 16.73 -27.88
C GLU A 114 21.65 17.28 -27.89
N TYR A 115 20.65 16.42 -27.74
CA TYR A 115 19.23 16.79 -27.73
C TYR A 115 18.67 17.02 -26.32
N ASN A 116 19.49 16.91 -25.28
CA ASN A 116 19.10 17.03 -23.87
C ASN A 116 17.95 16.08 -23.49
N VAL A 117 18.12 14.81 -23.85
CA VAL A 117 17.20 13.69 -23.61
C VAL A 117 17.87 12.68 -22.68
N SER A 118 17.13 12.19 -21.70
CA SER A 118 17.58 11.13 -20.80
C SER A 118 17.13 9.75 -21.31
N LEU A 119 17.92 8.73 -21.07
CA LEU A 119 17.69 7.34 -21.48
C LEU A 119 17.47 6.49 -20.24
N LEU A 120 16.24 5.99 -20.07
CA LEU A 120 15.83 5.19 -18.93
C LEU A 120 15.46 3.79 -19.40
N THR A 121 16.04 2.76 -18.81
CA THR A 121 15.64 1.38 -19.09
C THR A 121 14.42 0.98 -18.26
N THR A 122 13.62 0.05 -18.77
CA THR A 122 12.52 -0.55 -18.01
C THR A 122 13.02 -1.17 -16.69
N ASP A 123 14.19 -1.80 -16.70
CA ASP A 123 14.77 -2.42 -15.50
C ASP A 123 15.16 -1.37 -14.46
N GLU A 124 15.73 -0.22 -14.86
CA GLU A 124 15.97 0.91 -13.96
C GLU A 124 14.67 1.48 -13.38
N LEU A 125 13.64 1.65 -14.20
CA LEU A 125 12.32 2.08 -13.73
C LEU A 125 11.73 1.09 -12.72
N ILE A 126 11.86 -0.22 -12.95
CA ILE A 126 11.41 -1.25 -12.02
C ILE A 126 12.15 -1.13 -10.68
N LYS A 127 13.48 -0.95 -10.68
CA LYS A 127 14.24 -0.75 -9.43
C LYS A 127 13.74 0.47 -8.65
N ILE A 128 13.45 1.57 -9.36
CA ILE A 128 12.88 2.78 -8.73
C ILE A 128 11.50 2.47 -8.13
N LEU A 129 10.61 1.78 -8.86
CA LEU A 129 9.28 1.40 -8.35
C LEU A 129 9.37 0.52 -7.09
N GLU A 130 10.27 -0.47 -7.10
CA GLU A 130 10.51 -1.36 -5.96
C GLU A 130 11.09 -0.66 -4.73
N ALA A 131 11.92 0.37 -4.93
CA ALA A 131 12.43 1.20 -3.84
C ALA A 131 11.32 2.12 -3.30
N HIS A 132 10.58 2.79 -4.19
CA HIS A 132 9.48 3.69 -3.86
C HIS A 132 8.41 3.00 -3.01
N SER A 133 8.09 1.74 -3.30
CA SER A 133 7.08 0.98 -2.55
C SER A 133 7.49 0.66 -1.12
N LYS A 134 8.80 0.56 -0.85
CA LYS A 134 9.34 0.31 0.49
C LYS A 134 9.48 1.62 1.27
N TYR A 135 9.91 2.68 0.58
CA TYR A 135 10.02 4.02 1.16
C TYR A 135 9.87 5.07 0.04
N PRO A 136 8.77 5.87 0.03
CA PRO A 136 8.48 6.77 -1.08
C PRO A 136 9.55 7.83 -1.32
N PHE A 137 9.90 7.99 -2.59
CA PHE A 137 10.63 9.16 -3.08
C PHE A 137 9.75 10.41 -3.04
N THR A 138 10.38 11.55 -2.78
CA THR A 138 9.76 12.84 -3.05
C THR A 138 9.83 13.18 -4.54
N LEU A 139 8.91 14.00 -5.01
CA LEU A 139 8.95 14.51 -6.39
C LEU A 139 10.17 15.40 -6.66
N LEU A 140 10.85 15.90 -5.63
CA LEU A 140 12.11 16.63 -5.76
C LEU A 140 13.28 15.68 -6.04
N GLU A 141 13.40 14.58 -5.30
CA GLU A 141 14.43 13.55 -5.58
C GLU A 141 14.24 12.96 -6.98
N LEU A 142 12.99 12.74 -7.39
CA LEU A 142 12.68 12.28 -8.75
C LEU A 142 12.96 13.35 -9.83
N LYS A 143 13.09 14.64 -9.48
CA LYS A 143 13.49 15.70 -10.41
C LYS A 143 14.98 15.53 -10.78
N ASP A 144 15.80 15.21 -9.79
CA ASP A 144 17.25 15.05 -9.95
C ASP A 144 17.59 13.88 -10.89
N LEU A 145 16.74 12.85 -10.93
CA LEU A 145 16.82 11.76 -11.91
C LEU A 145 16.83 12.26 -13.35
N PHE A 146 16.14 13.37 -13.65
CA PHE A 146 16.00 13.90 -15.01
C PHE A 146 16.91 15.11 -15.28
N ALA A 147 17.75 15.51 -14.31
CA ALA A 147 18.56 16.72 -14.41
C ALA A 147 19.65 16.62 -15.49
N GLU A 148 20.09 15.40 -15.81
CA GLU A 148 21.15 15.13 -16.77
C GLU A 148 20.66 14.31 -17.97
N ALA A 149 21.27 14.57 -19.13
CA ALA A 149 20.98 13.88 -20.38
C ALA A 149 21.96 12.73 -20.66
N GLY A 150 21.52 11.74 -21.43
CA GLY A 150 22.24 10.49 -21.62
C GLY A 150 21.68 9.36 -20.75
N TYR A 151 22.51 8.34 -20.46
CA TYR A 151 22.10 7.23 -19.61
C TYR A 151 21.87 7.68 -18.18
N LEU A 152 20.78 7.20 -17.58
CA LEU A 152 20.42 7.55 -16.21
C LEU A 152 20.99 6.61 -15.13
N THR A 153 21.84 5.64 -15.50
CA THR A 153 22.28 4.58 -14.58
C THR A 153 22.92 5.14 -13.30
N GLU A 154 23.80 6.14 -13.41
CA GLU A 154 24.44 6.76 -12.23
C GLU A 154 23.41 7.51 -11.37
N GLN A 155 22.51 8.28 -11.99
CA GLN A 155 21.46 9.02 -11.28
C GLN A 155 20.46 8.09 -10.61
N VAL A 156 20.16 6.93 -11.22
CA VAL A 156 19.33 5.87 -10.62
C VAL A 156 20.04 5.27 -9.41
N ASP A 157 21.32 4.94 -9.52
CA ASP A 157 22.09 4.34 -8.41
C ASP A 157 22.24 5.32 -7.23
N ASP A 158 22.45 6.61 -7.50
CA ASP A 158 22.48 7.67 -6.50
C ASP A 158 21.12 7.83 -5.82
N LEU A 159 20.04 7.90 -6.61
CA LEU A 159 18.66 7.98 -6.09
C LEU A 159 18.34 6.80 -5.17
N LEU A 160 18.70 5.57 -5.58
CA LEU A 160 18.50 4.36 -4.79
C LEU A 160 19.32 4.37 -3.51
N SER A 161 20.57 4.83 -3.57
CA SER A 161 21.45 4.94 -2.40
C SER A 161 20.93 5.96 -1.38
N GLN A 162 20.45 7.12 -1.83
CA GLN A 162 19.79 8.12 -0.98
C GLN A 162 18.52 7.55 -0.31
N ASN A 163 17.71 6.80 -1.07
CA ASN A 163 16.54 6.11 -0.52
C ASN A 163 16.89 5.12 0.59
N LEU A 164 17.95 4.32 0.39
CA LEU A 164 18.42 3.34 1.36
C LEU A 164 18.90 4.01 2.64
N VAL A 165 19.64 5.12 2.54
CA VAL A 165 20.07 5.91 3.70
C VAL A 165 18.86 6.48 4.46
N ARG A 166 17.88 7.06 3.76
CA ARG A 166 16.67 7.57 4.42
C ARG A 166 15.84 6.44 5.06
N ARG A 167 15.77 5.29 4.41
CA ARG A 167 15.08 4.11 4.95
C ARG A 167 15.78 3.56 6.18
N SER A 168 17.12 3.59 6.24
CA SER A 168 17.85 3.13 7.42
C SER A 168 17.51 3.95 8.67
N PHE A 169 17.15 5.22 8.51
CA PHE A 169 16.65 6.05 9.61
C PHE A 169 15.36 5.49 10.26
N LEU A 170 14.50 4.76 9.52
CA LEU A 170 13.35 4.08 10.11
C LEU A 170 13.76 2.93 11.04
N GLU A 171 14.84 2.21 10.71
CA GLU A 171 15.39 1.18 11.59
C GLU A 171 16.05 1.80 12.82
N LYS A 172 16.72 2.96 12.66
CA LYS A 172 17.22 3.75 13.80
C LYS A 172 16.07 4.17 14.72
N PHE A 173 15.00 4.73 14.15
CA PHE A 173 13.79 5.13 14.87
C PHE A 173 13.20 3.96 15.68
N LYS A 174 12.98 2.82 15.03
CA LYS A 174 12.47 1.61 15.68
C LYS A 174 13.38 1.15 16.82
N THR A 175 14.70 1.14 16.60
CA THR A 175 15.68 0.71 17.62
C THR A 175 15.66 1.64 18.82
N ILE A 176 15.60 2.95 18.62
CA ILE A 176 15.50 3.93 19.71
C ILE A 176 14.24 3.67 20.56
N ILE A 177 13.08 3.45 19.94
CA ILE A 177 11.84 3.12 20.68
C ILE A 177 12.02 1.84 21.51
N GLU A 178 12.61 0.78 20.94
CA GLU A 178 12.82 -0.48 21.65
C GLU A 178 13.81 -0.34 22.83
N GLU A 179 14.85 0.48 22.68
CA GLU A 179 15.80 0.72 23.78
C GLU A 179 15.24 1.66 24.85
N ILE A 180 14.37 2.62 24.48
CA ILE A 180 13.59 3.43 25.42
C ILE A 180 12.73 2.53 26.33
N GLU A 181 11.94 1.62 25.76
CA GLU A 181 11.10 0.70 26.54
C GLU A 181 11.94 -0.15 27.49
N LYS A 182 13.08 -0.69 27.02
CA LYS A 182 13.97 -1.50 27.86
C LYS A 182 14.55 -0.71 29.03
N LEU A 183 14.98 0.53 28.81
CA LEU A 183 15.53 1.40 29.86
C LEU A 183 14.47 1.78 30.88
N GLN A 184 13.28 2.16 30.42
CA GLN A 184 12.18 2.52 31.29
C GLN A 184 11.71 1.34 32.15
N ASN A 185 11.67 0.13 31.59
CA ASN A 185 11.26 -1.09 32.31
C ASN A 185 12.31 -1.61 33.32
N THR A 186 13.37 -0.83 33.57
CA THR A 186 14.29 -1.06 34.69
C THR A 186 13.78 -0.42 35.98
N ARG A 187 14.51 -0.61 37.09
CA ARG A 187 14.19 0.01 38.38
C ARG A 187 14.17 1.55 38.35
N LEU A 188 14.81 2.18 37.36
CA LEU A 188 14.85 3.65 37.27
C LEU A 188 13.51 4.24 36.82
N GLY A 189 12.77 3.57 35.94
CA GLY A 189 11.47 4.06 35.45
C GLY A 189 11.56 5.26 34.49
N TYR A 190 12.76 5.66 34.07
CA TYR A 190 13.02 6.77 33.14
C TYR A 190 14.28 6.49 32.32
N PHE A 191 14.50 7.29 31.28
CA PHE A 191 15.74 7.30 30.49
C PHE A 191 16.27 8.75 30.32
N THR A 192 17.55 8.87 29.99
CA THR A 192 18.24 10.10 29.58
C THR A 192 18.88 9.90 28.21
N PHE A 193 19.28 10.99 27.53
CA PHE A 193 20.02 10.91 26.27
C PHE A 193 21.27 10.04 26.40
N GLU A 194 22.05 10.22 27.48
CA GLU A 194 23.28 9.48 27.72
C GLU A 194 23.02 7.99 27.98
N SER A 195 21.94 7.66 28.71
CA SER A 195 21.56 6.27 28.96
C SER A 195 21.15 5.53 27.67
N LEU A 196 20.56 6.24 26.70
CA LEU A 196 20.24 5.71 25.38
C LEU A 196 21.49 5.59 24.50
N ALA A 197 22.31 6.64 24.43
CA ALA A 197 23.55 6.64 23.67
C ALA A 197 24.54 5.54 24.13
N GLY A 198 24.48 5.15 25.40
CA GLY A 198 25.27 4.07 25.97
C GLY A 198 24.78 2.65 25.67
N ARG A 199 23.68 2.47 24.93
CA ARG A 199 23.14 1.13 24.61
C ARG A 199 23.94 0.51 23.47
N GLU A 200 24.27 -0.77 23.61
CA GLU A 200 25.04 -1.55 22.61
C GLU A 200 24.44 -1.42 21.20
N LYS A 201 23.13 -1.66 21.04
CA LYS A 201 22.45 -1.53 19.75
C LYS A 201 22.47 -0.13 19.14
N ILE A 202 22.50 0.92 19.99
CA ILE A 202 22.56 2.30 19.54
C ILE A 202 23.96 2.59 18.96
N GLN A 203 25.00 2.07 19.61
CA GLN A 203 26.38 2.16 19.12
C GLN A 203 26.62 1.32 17.86
N GLU A 204 26.11 0.08 17.82
CA GLU A 204 26.24 -0.82 16.66
C GLU A 204 25.62 -0.25 15.38
N LEU A 205 24.51 0.49 15.51
CA LEU A 205 23.82 1.11 14.38
C LEU A 205 24.30 2.54 14.09
N GLU A 206 25.37 3.00 14.74
CA GLU A 206 25.93 4.35 14.57
C GLU A 206 24.82 5.42 14.66
N ILE A 207 24.01 5.30 15.72
CA ILE A 207 22.93 6.25 16.02
C ILE A 207 23.54 7.39 16.84
N GLU A 208 23.59 8.57 16.24
CA GLU A 208 24.17 9.75 16.84
C GLU A 208 23.24 10.40 17.87
N LEU A 209 23.78 11.22 18.77
CA LEU A 209 22.96 11.96 19.75
C LEU A 209 21.91 12.84 19.06
N GLU A 210 22.24 13.43 17.91
CA GLU A 210 21.31 14.22 17.11
C GLU A 210 20.13 13.38 16.59
N ASP A 211 20.35 12.11 16.19
CA ASP A 211 19.27 11.21 15.79
C ASP A 211 18.29 10.97 16.96
N ILE A 212 18.84 10.74 18.16
CA ILE A 212 18.06 10.52 19.39
C ILE A 212 17.27 11.78 19.74
N GLU A 213 17.90 12.96 19.68
CA GLU A 213 17.25 14.24 19.94
C GLU A 213 16.10 14.51 18.97
N ASN A 214 16.31 14.34 17.67
CA ASN A 214 15.29 14.53 16.65
C ASN A 214 14.08 13.61 16.89
N ILE A 215 14.33 12.35 17.25
CA ILE A 215 13.28 11.37 17.50
C ILE A 215 12.51 11.70 18.79
N ILE A 216 13.21 12.08 19.86
CA ILE A 216 12.58 12.49 21.11
C ILE A 216 11.74 13.76 20.90
N GLN A 217 12.23 14.73 20.13
CA GLN A 217 11.49 15.94 19.80
C GLN A 217 10.20 15.61 19.01
N LEU A 218 10.28 14.74 18.01
CA LEU A 218 9.10 14.26 17.26
C LEU A 218 8.07 13.63 18.19
N LEU A 219 8.50 12.73 19.08
CA LEU A 219 7.61 12.00 19.98
C LEU A 219 7.00 12.87 21.08
N ARG A 220 7.58 14.05 21.36
CA ARG A 220 7.05 15.05 22.30
C ARG A 220 6.03 16.00 21.68
N ILE A 221 5.82 15.98 20.36
CA ILE A 221 4.85 16.86 19.70
C ILE A 221 3.45 16.62 20.30
N PRO A 222 2.64 17.67 20.58
CA PRO A 222 1.41 17.53 21.37
C PRO A 222 0.39 16.48 20.91
N PHE A 223 0.29 16.22 19.60
CA PHE A 223 -0.64 15.20 19.08
C PHE A 223 -0.04 13.78 19.05
N ILE A 224 1.27 13.63 19.26
CA ILE A 224 1.93 12.32 19.46
C ILE A 224 2.05 12.05 20.96
N ASN A 225 2.62 13.00 21.70
CA ASN A 225 2.74 13.04 23.17
C ASN A 225 3.15 11.70 23.79
N ALA A 226 4.09 11.00 23.14
CA ALA A 226 4.56 9.68 23.52
C ALA A 226 5.75 9.73 24.48
N ILE A 227 6.40 10.90 24.62
CA ILE A 227 7.49 11.12 25.57
C ILE A 227 7.17 12.36 26.40
N SER A 228 7.42 12.27 27.71
CA SER A 228 7.34 13.40 28.65
C SER A 228 8.63 13.57 29.42
N GLU A 229 9.03 14.82 29.68
CA GLU A 229 10.15 15.16 30.54
C GLU A 229 9.64 15.35 31.97
N ILE A 230 10.06 14.48 32.89
CA ILE A 230 9.57 14.46 34.27
C ILE A 230 10.48 15.25 35.23
N ASP A 231 11.73 15.45 34.83
CA ASP A 231 12.77 16.19 35.52
C ASP A 231 13.85 16.55 34.49
N LYS A 232 14.77 17.46 34.83
CA LYS A 232 15.82 17.91 33.91
C LYS A 232 16.57 16.71 33.30
N ASN A 233 16.46 16.56 31.99
CA ASN A 233 17.09 15.47 31.22
C ASN A 233 16.64 14.05 31.63
N LYS A 234 15.43 13.90 32.20
CA LYS A 234 14.83 12.60 32.50
C LYS A 234 13.48 12.49 31.81
N PHE A 235 13.37 11.47 30.97
CA PHE A 235 12.23 11.24 30.10
C PHE A 235 11.54 9.94 30.43
N VAL A 236 10.23 9.92 30.19
CA VAL A 236 9.40 8.72 30.24
C VAL A 236 8.64 8.56 28.94
N PHE A 237 8.55 7.33 28.47
CA PHE A 237 7.66 6.89 27.42
C PHE A 237 6.27 6.73 28.02
N THR A 238 5.33 7.56 27.59
CA THR A 238 3.99 7.71 28.18
C THR A 238 2.95 6.80 27.53
N LEU A 239 3.32 6.09 26.47
CA LEU A 239 2.48 5.18 25.69
C LEU A 239 3.19 3.83 25.56
N GLU A 240 2.44 2.75 25.35
CA GLU A 240 3.04 1.51 24.87
C GLU A 240 3.39 1.63 23.38
N LYS A 241 4.37 0.86 22.89
CA LYS A 241 4.72 0.83 21.45
C LYS A 241 3.52 0.59 20.53
N ARG A 242 2.55 -0.23 20.97
CA ARG A 242 1.30 -0.49 20.23
C ARG A 242 0.48 0.79 20.07
N ASP A 243 0.34 1.58 21.12
CA ASP A 243 -0.45 2.82 21.09
C ASP A 243 0.25 3.90 20.27
N LEU A 244 1.58 3.99 20.35
CA LEU A 244 2.35 4.87 19.48
C LEU A 244 2.11 4.54 17.99
N SER A 245 2.11 3.26 17.64
CA SER A 245 1.79 2.81 16.27
C SER A 245 0.38 3.21 15.85
N ASN A 246 -0.60 3.09 16.75
CA ASN A 246 -1.97 3.51 16.50
C ASN A 246 -2.08 5.03 16.28
N THR A 247 -1.32 5.83 17.03
CA THR A 247 -1.28 7.29 16.85
C THR A 247 -0.77 7.67 15.45
N PHE A 248 0.33 7.08 14.97
CA PHE A 248 0.81 7.32 13.62
C PHE A 248 -0.21 6.88 12.55
N PHE A 249 -0.90 5.77 12.79
CA PHE A 249 -1.97 5.33 11.90
C PHE A 249 -3.11 6.35 11.82
N GLN A 250 -3.59 6.87 12.95
CA GLN A 250 -4.64 7.90 12.96
C GLN A 250 -4.22 9.18 12.24
N ILE A 251 -2.97 9.62 12.44
CA ILE A 251 -2.40 10.77 11.71
C ILE A 251 -2.46 10.52 10.19
N SER A 252 -2.09 9.31 9.74
CA SER A 252 -2.14 8.96 8.31
C SER A 252 -3.56 9.06 7.72
N GLN A 253 -4.57 8.64 8.48
CA GLN A 253 -5.98 8.72 8.06
C GLN A 253 -6.45 10.17 7.97
N LEU A 254 -6.06 11.01 8.92
CA LEU A 254 -6.41 12.43 8.93
C LEU A 254 -5.82 13.20 7.74
N ILE A 255 -4.56 12.94 7.40
CA ILE A 255 -3.86 13.64 6.31
C ILE A 255 -4.46 13.26 4.94
N SER A 256 -4.85 12.00 4.75
CA SER A 256 -5.23 11.48 3.44
C SER A 256 -6.48 12.15 2.83
N SER A 257 -7.28 12.92 3.59
CA SER A 257 -8.44 13.74 3.17
C SER A 257 -9.53 13.03 2.32
N ARG A 258 -9.34 11.74 2.04
CA ARG A 258 -10.23 10.73 1.49
C ARG A 258 -9.71 9.39 2.04
N PRO A 259 -10.57 8.41 2.40
CA PRO A 259 -10.11 7.04 2.54
C PRO A 259 -9.44 6.65 1.21
N LEU A 260 -8.31 5.94 1.26
CA LEU A 260 -7.64 5.42 0.06
C LEU A 260 -8.69 4.68 -0.79
N VAL A 261 -9.12 5.30 -1.90
CA VAL A 261 -10.05 4.71 -2.86
C VAL A 261 -9.22 3.80 -3.75
N THR A 262 -9.26 2.50 -3.48
CA THR A 262 -8.80 1.47 -4.39
C THR A 262 -9.67 1.51 -5.64
N THR A 263 -9.07 1.89 -6.76
CA THR A 263 -9.75 1.96 -8.06
C THR A 263 -9.93 0.55 -8.61
N THR A 264 -11.17 0.10 -8.75
CA THR A 264 -11.51 -1.00 -9.67
C THR A 264 -12.52 -0.49 -10.68
N LYS A 265 -12.06 -0.37 -11.94
CA LYS A 265 -12.92 -0.15 -13.10
C LYS A 265 -13.94 -1.29 -13.20
N ILE A 266 -15.22 -0.95 -13.28
CA ILE A 266 -16.21 -1.78 -13.98
C ILE A 266 -16.48 -1.06 -15.29
N ILE A 267 -15.99 -1.64 -16.39
CA ILE A 267 -16.51 -1.37 -17.72
C ILE A 267 -17.48 -2.51 -18.01
N SER A 268 -18.75 -2.17 -18.16
CA SER A 268 -19.65 -2.93 -19.03
C SER A 268 -20.76 -1.98 -19.49
N GLU A 269 -20.64 -1.52 -20.74
CA GLU A 269 -21.79 -1.10 -21.52
C GLU A 269 -22.51 -2.35 -22.05
N GLU A 270 -23.82 -2.35 -21.86
CA GLU A 270 -24.89 -3.24 -22.35
C GLU A 270 -25.00 -3.25 -23.91
N PRO A 271 -25.81 -4.11 -24.62
CA PRO A 271 -27.21 -4.42 -24.25
C PRO A 271 -27.86 -5.77 -24.66
N ALA A 272 -29.02 -5.99 -24.01
CA ALA A 272 -30.28 -6.62 -24.46
C ALA A 272 -30.28 -8.04 -25.07
N ASP A 273 -31.04 -8.97 -24.48
CA ASP A 273 -32.46 -9.13 -24.83
C ASP A 273 -33.21 -10.07 -23.85
N THR A 274 -34.45 -9.69 -23.61
CA THR A 274 -35.48 -10.25 -22.75
C THR A 274 -36.07 -11.57 -23.28
N LYS A 275 -36.33 -12.55 -22.39
CA LYS A 275 -37.65 -13.22 -22.26
C LYS A 275 -37.73 -14.20 -21.08
N LYS A 276 -38.68 -13.86 -20.19
CA LYS A 276 -39.55 -14.63 -19.28
C LYS A 276 -39.40 -16.16 -19.22
N ASP A 277 -39.44 -16.71 -17.99
CA ASP A 277 -40.65 -17.38 -17.48
C ASP A 277 -40.71 -17.44 -15.94
N VAL A 278 -41.94 -17.60 -15.47
CA VAL A 278 -42.50 -17.31 -14.14
C VAL A 278 -42.49 -18.55 -13.23
N GLU A 279 -42.24 -18.31 -11.94
CA GLU A 279 -42.55 -19.08 -10.73
C GLU A 279 -42.27 -20.60 -10.68
N GLN A 280 -41.42 -20.96 -9.71
CA GLN A 280 -41.84 -21.87 -8.64
C GLN A 280 -41.18 -21.44 -7.33
N ILE A 281 -42.03 -21.04 -6.37
CA ILE A 281 -41.68 -20.84 -4.97
C ILE A 281 -41.54 -22.25 -4.38
N ASP A 282 -40.36 -22.57 -3.87
CA ASP A 282 -40.14 -23.76 -3.04
C ASP A 282 -39.51 -23.30 -1.72
N GLU A 283 -40.15 -23.73 -0.63
CA GLU A 283 -39.89 -23.32 0.75
C GLU A 283 -38.63 -24.02 1.28
N ASN A 284 -37.48 -23.36 1.15
CA ASN A 284 -36.29 -23.54 2.00
C ASN A 284 -35.30 -22.40 1.68
N GLU A 285 -35.34 -21.31 2.44
CA GLU A 285 -34.48 -20.15 2.21
C GLU A 285 -33.00 -20.43 2.54
N GLU A 286 -32.26 -21.09 1.64
CA GLU A 286 -30.80 -20.96 1.62
C GLU A 286 -30.42 -19.63 0.93
N ARG A 287 -30.29 -18.55 1.71
CA ARG A 287 -29.67 -17.32 1.21
C ARG A 287 -28.21 -17.60 0.87
N THR A 288 -27.93 -17.70 -0.42
CA THR A 288 -26.56 -17.81 -0.92
C THR A 288 -26.05 -16.40 -1.21
N VAL A 289 -25.29 -15.81 -0.27
CA VAL A 289 -24.55 -14.56 -0.52
C VAL A 289 -23.08 -14.93 -0.72
N GLY A 290 -22.50 -14.59 -1.87
CA GLY A 290 -21.10 -14.90 -2.14
C GLY A 290 -20.62 -14.58 -3.55
N THR A 291 -19.31 -14.63 -3.72
CA THR A 291 -18.62 -14.55 -5.02
C THR A 291 -18.43 -15.96 -5.61
N LYS A 292 -17.78 -16.07 -6.78
CA LYS A 292 -17.35 -17.35 -7.35
C LYS A 292 -16.46 -18.17 -6.39
N TYR A 293 -15.78 -17.52 -5.43
CA TYR A 293 -14.70 -18.09 -4.63
C TYR A 293 -14.99 -18.24 -3.13
N TYR A 294 -16.02 -17.57 -2.62
CA TYR A 294 -16.40 -17.63 -1.21
C TYR A 294 -17.91 -17.47 -1.05
N LYS A 295 -18.53 -18.37 -0.28
CA LYS A 295 -19.97 -18.37 0.02
C LYS A 295 -20.18 -18.64 1.50
N TRP A 296 -21.25 -18.12 2.07
CA TRP A 296 -21.63 -18.45 3.43
C TRP A 296 -23.14 -18.62 3.57
N THR A 297 -23.56 -19.46 4.53
CA THR A 297 -24.96 -19.75 4.86
C THR A 297 -25.13 -19.99 6.36
N ILE A 298 -26.36 -19.87 6.86
CA ILE A 298 -26.72 -20.33 8.21
C ILE A 298 -27.59 -21.57 8.04
N ARG A 299 -27.21 -22.67 8.71
CA ARG A 299 -27.96 -23.92 8.72
C ARG A 299 -28.14 -24.38 10.16
N GLY A 300 -29.37 -24.35 10.66
CA GLY A 300 -29.68 -24.67 12.06
C GLY A 300 -28.93 -23.76 13.02
N THR A 301 -28.15 -24.32 13.95
CA THR A 301 -27.45 -23.57 15.00
C THR A 301 -26.02 -23.17 14.62
N SER A 302 -25.65 -23.21 13.34
CA SER A 302 -24.29 -22.90 12.89
C SER A 302 -24.25 -22.10 11.59
N LEU A 303 -23.27 -21.21 11.52
CA LEU A 303 -22.84 -20.49 10.33
C LEU A 303 -21.79 -21.32 9.60
N PHE A 304 -21.95 -21.48 8.29
CA PHE A 304 -21.06 -22.22 7.40
C PHE A 304 -20.47 -21.26 6.38
N ALA A 305 -19.17 -21.39 6.10
CA ALA A 305 -18.52 -20.65 5.04
C ALA A 305 -17.57 -21.54 4.25
N THR A 306 -17.62 -21.41 2.93
CA THR A 306 -16.86 -22.22 1.98
C THR A 306 -15.94 -21.33 1.17
N ALA A 307 -14.67 -21.73 1.02
CA ALA A 307 -13.66 -21.00 0.26
C ALA A 307 -12.95 -21.89 -0.78
N ARG A 308 -12.51 -21.29 -1.91
CA ARG A 308 -11.72 -21.86 -3.05
C ARG A 308 -12.54 -22.57 -4.15
N GLU A 309 -12.07 -22.42 -5.41
CA GLU A 309 -12.67 -23.05 -6.62
C GLU A 309 -12.23 -24.52 -6.78
N GLU A 310 -10.95 -24.83 -6.51
CA GLU A 310 -10.42 -26.19 -6.52
C GLU A 310 -10.33 -26.72 -5.08
N ASN A 311 -11.12 -27.76 -4.76
CA ASN A 311 -11.28 -28.38 -3.43
C ASN A 311 -11.88 -27.44 -2.37
N PRO A 312 -13.18 -27.13 -2.45
CA PRO A 312 -13.85 -26.30 -1.46
C PRO A 312 -13.79 -26.94 -0.07
N TYR A 313 -13.32 -26.19 0.92
CA TYR A 313 -13.36 -26.58 2.33
C TYR A 313 -14.40 -25.74 3.06
N GLU A 314 -15.28 -26.40 3.82
CA GLU A 314 -16.35 -25.77 4.59
C GLU A 314 -15.92 -25.61 6.05
N HIS A 315 -15.91 -24.37 6.53
CA HIS A 315 -15.73 -24.04 7.94
C HIS A 315 -17.08 -23.85 8.60
N SER A 316 -17.23 -24.36 9.82
CA SER A 316 -18.45 -24.19 10.63
C SER A 316 -18.16 -23.43 11.92
N CYS A 317 -19.06 -22.51 12.27
CA CYS A 317 -19.06 -21.76 13.52
C CYS A 317 -20.46 -21.73 14.13
N PRO A 318 -20.67 -22.35 15.30
CA PRO A 318 -21.93 -22.23 16.05
C PRO A 318 -22.38 -20.78 16.25
N VAL A 319 -23.68 -20.52 16.14
CA VAL A 319 -24.27 -19.17 16.22
C VAL A 319 -23.92 -18.47 17.54
N ASP A 320 -23.84 -19.21 18.65
CA ASP A 320 -23.45 -18.62 19.94
C ASP A 320 -21.99 -18.14 19.94
N HIS A 321 -21.09 -18.88 19.29
CA HIS A 321 -19.71 -18.41 19.10
C HIS A 321 -19.65 -17.21 18.17
N PHE A 322 -20.43 -17.24 17.09
CA PHE A 322 -20.54 -16.12 16.15
C PHE A 322 -20.96 -14.85 16.89
N LYS A 323 -21.98 -14.90 17.76
CA LYS A 323 -22.44 -13.78 18.58
C LYS A 323 -21.32 -13.21 19.43
N THR A 324 -20.60 -14.05 20.15
CA THR A 324 -19.49 -13.61 21.01
C THR A 324 -18.36 -12.98 20.20
N ILE A 325 -17.96 -13.62 19.09
CA ILE A 325 -16.89 -13.09 18.21
C ILE A 325 -17.34 -11.78 17.55
N MET A 326 -18.59 -11.69 17.10
CA MET A 326 -19.16 -10.48 16.52
C MET A 326 -19.22 -9.33 17.52
N SER A 327 -19.57 -9.63 18.77
CA SER A 327 -19.51 -8.64 19.86
C SER A 327 -18.09 -8.12 20.07
N LYS A 328 -17.06 -8.99 20.00
CA LYS A 328 -15.67 -8.55 20.07
C LYS A 328 -15.20 -7.75 18.84
N ILE A 329 -15.74 -8.05 17.66
CA ILE A 329 -15.49 -7.25 16.45
C ILE A 329 -16.14 -5.86 16.56
N ILE A 330 -17.37 -5.78 17.04
CA ILE A 330 -18.08 -4.52 17.28
C ILE A 330 -17.33 -3.70 18.35
N GLU A 331 -16.99 -4.30 19.50
CA GLU A 331 -16.19 -3.66 20.55
C GLU A 331 -14.84 -3.17 20.01
N ALA A 332 -14.18 -3.96 19.15
CA ALA A 332 -12.96 -3.51 18.49
C ALA A 332 -13.22 -2.29 17.59
N PHE A 333 -14.28 -2.29 16.79
CA PHE A 333 -14.62 -1.14 15.94
C PHE A 333 -15.14 0.10 16.70
N GLU A 334 -15.71 -0.07 17.90
CA GLU A 334 -16.03 1.04 18.81
C GLU A 334 -14.76 1.75 19.29
N ASN A 335 -13.65 1.02 19.42
CA ASN A 335 -12.40 1.52 19.96
C ASN A 335 -11.36 1.90 18.89
N GLN A 336 -11.45 1.36 17.68
CA GLN A 336 -10.46 1.57 16.60
C GLN A 336 -11.08 1.39 15.20
N ASN A 337 -10.65 2.21 14.23
CA ASN A 337 -11.21 2.20 12.87
C ASN A 337 -10.71 1.06 11.97
N VAL A 338 -9.62 0.40 12.36
CA VAL A 338 -9.05 -0.75 11.67
C VAL A 338 -8.88 -1.87 12.66
N ILE A 339 -9.27 -3.08 12.29
CA ILE A 339 -9.08 -4.29 13.09
C ILE A 339 -8.33 -5.33 12.27
N ASN A 340 -7.73 -6.31 12.93
CA ASN A 340 -7.19 -7.50 12.28
C ASN A 340 -7.50 -8.73 13.12
N ASN A 341 -7.20 -9.90 12.56
CA ASN A 341 -7.42 -11.19 13.21
C ASN A 341 -6.79 -11.28 14.60
N ASP A 342 -5.59 -10.75 14.79
CA ASP A 342 -4.83 -10.89 16.05
C ASP A 342 -5.47 -10.07 17.17
N ILE A 343 -6.04 -8.91 16.83
CA ILE A 343 -6.76 -8.06 17.80
C ILE A 343 -7.98 -8.79 18.35
N ILE A 344 -8.78 -9.39 17.47
CA ILE A 344 -9.95 -10.17 17.89
C ILE A 344 -9.53 -11.44 18.62
N TYR A 345 -8.45 -12.09 18.18
CA TYR A 345 -7.90 -13.26 18.84
C TYR A 345 -7.54 -12.94 20.31
N GLN A 346 -6.80 -11.86 20.54
CA GLN A 346 -6.42 -11.46 21.90
C GLN A 346 -7.62 -11.09 22.76
N ALA A 347 -8.64 -10.44 22.17
CA ALA A 347 -9.89 -10.12 22.88
C ALA A 347 -10.71 -11.37 23.30
N LEU A 348 -10.40 -12.54 22.74
CA LEU A 348 -11.05 -13.81 23.03
C LEU A 348 -10.22 -14.73 23.92
N VAL A 349 -8.94 -14.44 24.13
CA VAL A 349 -8.09 -15.25 25.04
C VAL A 349 -8.73 -15.27 26.43
N ASP A 350 -8.88 -16.47 26.98
CA ASP A 350 -9.51 -16.75 28.27
C ASP A 350 -10.99 -16.32 28.39
N GLN A 351 -11.64 -15.97 27.27
CA GLN A 351 -13.08 -15.65 27.24
C GLN A 351 -13.91 -16.89 26.87
N GLU A 352 -15.13 -16.96 27.39
CA GLU A 352 -16.12 -17.95 26.97
C GLU A 352 -16.73 -17.58 25.61
N LEU A 353 -16.70 -18.49 24.63
CA LEU A 353 -17.43 -18.32 23.37
C LEU A 353 -18.92 -18.67 23.51
N SER A 354 -19.23 -19.58 24.42
CA SER A 354 -20.59 -19.98 24.81
C SER A 354 -20.55 -20.44 26.28
N PRO A 355 -21.69 -20.54 26.99
CA PRO A 355 -21.69 -20.90 28.42
C PRO A 355 -20.85 -22.15 28.72
N ASN A 356 -19.89 -22.00 29.63
CA ASN A 356 -18.92 -23.04 30.04
C ASN A 356 -17.99 -23.55 28.92
N ARG A 357 -17.74 -22.75 27.88
CA ARG A 357 -16.86 -23.12 26.76
C ARG A 357 -15.90 -21.99 26.40
N VAL A 358 -14.70 -22.06 26.96
CA VAL A 358 -13.60 -21.12 26.69
C VAL A 358 -13.12 -21.23 25.24
N PHE A 359 -12.71 -20.11 24.66
CA PHE A 359 -12.02 -20.04 23.39
C PHE A 359 -10.72 -20.87 23.41
N LYS A 360 -10.57 -21.80 22.46
CA LYS A 360 -9.44 -22.74 22.41
C LYS A 360 -8.20 -22.19 21.70
N GLY A 361 -8.09 -20.88 21.56
CA GLY A 361 -6.96 -20.22 20.90
C GLY A 361 -6.82 -20.63 19.43
N LYS A 362 -5.59 -20.95 18.99
CA LYS A 362 -5.25 -21.21 17.58
C LYS A 362 -6.15 -22.23 16.87
N ALA A 363 -6.65 -23.24 17.58
CA ALA A 363 -7.55 -24.25 16.99
C ALA A 363 -8.89 -23.67 16.52
N GLU A 364 -9.29 -22.49 17.03
CA GLU A 364 -10.54 -21.82 16.73
C GLU A 364 -10.35 -20.45 16.04
N GLU A 365 -9.11 -20.07 15.76
CA GLU A 365 -8.76 -18.82 15.06
C GLU A 365 -9.43 -18.71 13.68
N TYR A 366 -9.67 -19.83 13.01
CA TYR A 366 -10.38 -19.86 11.73
C TYR A 366 -11.77 -19.21 11.81
N LYS A 367 -12.45 -19.25 12.96
CA LYS A 367 -13.77 -18.64 13.15
C LYS A 367 -13.72 -17.13 13.05
N ILE A 368 -12.65 -16.51 13.54
CA ILE A 368 -12.41 -15.07 13.46
C ILE A 368 -12.23 -14.69 11.99
N ARG A 369 -11.31 -15.38 11.29
CA ARG A 369 -11.02 -15.14 9.87
C ARG A 369 -12.27 -15.33 9.00
N MET A 370 -13.05 -16.36 9.31
CA MET A 370 -14.30 -16.65 8.63
C MET A 370 -15.30 -15.49 8.77
N ILE A 371 -15.51 -15.01 10.00
CA ILE A 371 -16.46 -13.93 10.27
C ILE A 371 -16.02 -12.62 9.62
N LEU A 372 -14.73 -12.27 9.68
CA LEU A 372 -14.20 -11.10 8.99
C LEU A 372 -14.42 -11.15 7.48
N GLY A 373 -14.24 -12.33 6.86
CA GLY A 373 -14.52 -12.54 5.44
C GLY A 373 -16.02 -12.45 5.10
N VAL A 374 -16.90 -12.92 5.98
CA VAL A 374 -18.35 -12.74 5.82
C VAL A 374 -18.72 -11.26 5.84
N LEU A 375 -18.19 -10.49 6.80
CA LEU A 375 -18.46 -9.06 6.89
C LEU A 375 -17.98 -8.28 5.66
N GLU A 376 -16.84 -8.69 5.09
CA GLU A 376 -16.32 -8.12 3.86
C GLU A 376 -17.25 -8.39 2.67
N LEU A 377 -17.75 -9.62 2.54
CA LEU A 377 -18.68 -9.99 1.47
C LEU A 377 -20.05 -9.29 1.56
N GLU A 378 -20.51 -9.03 2.78
CA GLU A 378 -21.74 -8.27 3.02
C GLU A 378 -21.54 -6.75 2.81
N GLY A 379 -20.31 -6.32 2.49
CA GLY A 379 -19.94 -4.92 2.30
C GLY A 379 -20.13 -4.11 3.59
N LEU A 380 -19.94 -4.74 4.75
CA LEU A 380 -19.94 -4.07 6.05
C LEU A 380 -18.53 -3.63 6.44
N THR A 381 -17.54 -4.42 6.05
CA THR A 381 -16.12 -4.11 6.18
C THR A 381 -15.43 -4.19 4.81
N LYS A 382 -14.22 -3.68 4.73
CA LYS A 382 -13.34 -3.84 3.57
C LYS A 382 -11.89 -4.03 4.00
N TRP A 383 -11.16 -4.84 3.26
CA TRP A 383 -9.70 -4.98 3.42
C TRP A 383 -8.98 -3.66 3.14
N THR A 384 -8.02 -3.29 3.99
CA THR A 384 -7.26 -2.03 3.89
C THR A 384 -6.13 -2.06 2.84
N GLY A 385 -5.82 -3.23 2.28
CA GLY A 385 -4.63 -3.44 1.43
C GLY A 385 -3.40 -3.97 2.18
N SER A 386 -3.43 -4.03 3.52
CA SER A 386 -2.32 -4.60 4.30
C SER A 386 -2.26 -6.11 4.15
N LEU A 387 -1.12 -6.65 3.71
CA LEU A 387 -0.94 -8.09 3.51
C LEU A 387 -0.54 -8.83 4.79
N ARG A 388 0.09 -8.15 5.76
CA ARG A 388 0.55 -8.73 7.03
C ARG A 388 0.65 -7.66 8.14
N PRO A 389 -0.25 -7.64 9.14
CA PRO A 389 -1.46 -8.46 9.23
C PRO A 389 -2.52 -8.04 8.21
N ILE A 390 -3.43 -8.96 7.83
CA ILE A 390 -4.61 -8.58 7.04
C ILE A 390 -5.53 -7.75 7.92
N GLU A 391 -5.84 -6.55 7.46
CA GLU A 391 -6.55 -5.51 8.20
C GLU A 391 -7.86 -5.13 7.53
N TYR A 392 -8.89 -4.84 8.33
CA TYR A 392 -10.22 -4.49 7.88
C TYR A 392 -10.66 -3.16 8.48
N THR A 393 -11.32 -2.33 7.70
CA THR A 393 -12.03 -1.13 8.16
C THR A 393 -13.52 -1.24 7.86
N LEU A 394 -14.34 -0.43 8.51
CA LEU A 394 -15.77 -0.33 8.22
C LEU A 394 -16.00 0.27 6.82
N ASP A 395 -16.84 -0.38 6.03
CA ASP A 395 -17.32 0.15 4.75
C ASP A 395 -18.70 0.83 4.89
N LYS A 396 -19.45 0.46 5.93
CA LYS A 396 -20.71 1.09 6.34
C LYS A 396 -20.63 1.57 7.80
N PRO A 397 -21.47 2.52 8.23
CA PRO A 397 -21.51 2.96 9.62
C PRO A 397 -21.62 1.80 10.60
N LEU A 398 -20.99 1.92 11.77
CA LEU A 398 -21.01 0.87 12.81
C LEU A 398 -22.43 0.46 13.21
N THR A 399 -23.39 1.38 13.14
CA THR A 399 -24.82 1.11 13.36
C THR A 399 -25.38 0.05 12.42
N ASP A 400 -24.90 -0.01 11.18
CA ASP A 400 -25.34 -0.97 10.18
C ASP A 400 -24.75 -2.36 10.47
N LEU A 401 -23.50 -2.41 10.93
CA LEU A 401 -22.86 -3.64 11.41
C LEU A 401 -23.60 -4.20 12.64
N ILE A 402 -23.94 -3.36 13.62
CA ILE A 402 -24.70 -3.75 14.80
C ILE A 402 -26.08 -4.28 14.40
N LYS A 403 -26.78 -3.56 13.52
CA LYS A 403 -28.09 -3.98 13.00
C LYS A 403 -28.00 -5.32 12.28
N TRP A 404 -27.04 -5.48 11.37
CA TRP A 404 -26.83 -6.71 10.64
C TRP A 404 -26.44 -7.89 11.55
N SER A 405 -25.61 -7.65 12.56
CA SER A 405 -25.24 -8.66 13.57
C SER A 405 -26.47 -9.21 14.30
N ASN A 406 -27.39 -8.32 14.70
CA ASN A 406 -28.64 -8.70 15.36
C ASN A 406 -29.56 -9.48 14.41
N GLU A 407 -29.79 -8.97 13.20
CA GLU A 407 -30.65 -9.62 12.20
C GLU A 407 -30.13 -10.99 11.75
N THR A 408 -28.81 -11.16 11.69
CA THR A 408 -28.16 -12.42 11.30
C THR A 408 -28.20 -13.44 12.43
N SER A 409 -28.17 -12.97 13.68
CA SER A 409 -28.25 -13.79 14.89
C SER A 409 -29.66 -14.34 15.18
N ASP A 410 -30.69 -13.71 14.62
CA ASP A 410 -32.10 -14.02 14.87
C ASP A 410 -32.75 -14.87 13.76
N LYS A 411 -32.07 -15.06 12.63
CA LYS A 411 -32.50 -15.99 11.57
C LYS A 411 -32.30 -17.43 12.06
N LYS A 412 -33.41 -18.08 12.41
CA LYS A 412 -33.50 -19.49 12.80
C LYS A 412 -33.70 -20.41 11.61
#